data_AF-A0AA38VNR1-F1
#
_entry.id   AF-A0AA38VNR1-F1
#
_cell.length_a   1.000
_cell.length_b   1.000
_cell.length_c   1.000
_cell.angle_alpha   90.00
_cell.angle_beta   90.00
_cell.angle_gamma   90.00
#
_symmetry.space_group_name_H-M   'P 1'
#
loop_
_entity.id
_entity.type
_entity.pdbx_description
1 polymer ?
#
loop_
_entity_poly.entity_id
_entity_poly.type
_entity_poly.pdbx_seq_one_letter_code
_entity_poly.pdbx_strand_id
1 'polypeptide(L)'
;MKARGLLRGDSWEVKSLLHNFWNLERGFEVSKPFEVEWVEEKDLEAGVLKASWLPPLDPQTVGGLSKEQQEAFTRAVVIGTLLAVAHGAWSTTDEWNRLLPDYRFTGLGEFLEQVWARD
;
A
#
# COMPACT_ATOMS: atom_id res chain seq x y z
N MET A 1 -6.80 7.25 -28.43
CA MET A 1 -8.05 7.19 -27.64
C MET A 1 -7.69 7.41 -26.18
N LYS A 2 -8.35 8.37 -25.52
CA LYS A 2 -8.11 8.71 -24.11
C LYS A 2 -8.52 7.55 -23.21
N ALA A 3 -7.61 7.11 -22.33
CA ALA A 3 -7.93 6.27 -21.19
C ALA A 3 -8.87 7.08 -20.27
N ARG A 4 -10.16 6.98 -20.51
CA ARG A 4 -11.20 7.38 -19.55
C ARG A 4 -11.57 6.10 -18.83
N GLY A 5 -11.26 5.99 -17.54
CA GLY A 5 -11.87 4.91 -16.77
C GLY A 5 -11.34 4.62 -15.37
N LEU A 6 -10.12 5.02 -14.99
CA LEU A 6 -9.62 4.69 -13.67
C LEU A 6 -8.85 5.90 -13.13
N LEU A 7 -9.03 6.21 -11.83
CA LEU A 7 -8.35 7.26 -11.07
C LEU A 7 -9.00 8.66 -11.06
N ARG A 8 -10.33 8.74 -10.94
CA ARG A 8 -10.94 9.75 -10.04
C ARG A 8 -11.11 9.10 -8.66
N GLY A 9 -11.47 9.86 -7.61
CA GLY A 9 -11.61 9.37 -6.22
C GLY A 9 -12.71 8.34 -6.00
N ASP A 10 -12.89 7.42 -6.93
CA ASP A 10 -13.87 6.35 -6.94
C ASP A 10 -13.35 5.18 -6.09
N SER A 11 -14.28 4.35 -5.62
CA SER A 11 -14.02 3.17 -4.81
C SER A 11 -12.79 2.39 -5.25
N TRP A 12 -11.88 2.06 -4.33
CA TRP A 12 -10.71 1.26 -4.62
C TRP A 12 -10.54 0.12 -3.63
N GLU A 13 -9.99 -0.98 -4.12
CA GLU A 13 -9.54 -2.10 -3.31
C GLU A 13 -8.03 -2.14 -3.29
N VAL A 14 -7.43 -2.47 -2.14
CA VAL A 14 -5.97 -2.58 -2.01
C VAL A 14 -5.38 -3.66 -2.92
N LYS A 15 -6.16 -4.69 -3.25
CA LYS A 15 -5.75 -5.71 -4.22
C LYS A 15 -5.56 -5.12 -5.62
N SER A 16 -6.34 -4.09 -5.97
CA SER A 16 -6.19 -3.34 -7.22
C SER A 16 -4.97 -2.43 -7.23
N LEU A 17 -4.42 -2.04 -6.07
CA LEU A 17 -3.18 -1.25 -6.00
C LEU A 17 -1.99 -2.04 -6.56
N LEU A 18 -1.86 -3.34 -6.31
CA LEU A 18 -0.77 -4.16 -6.86
C LEU A 18 -0.90 -4.32 -8.38
N HIS A 19 -2.12 -4.57 -8.88
CA HIS A 19 -2.41 -4.62 -10.31
C HIS A 19 -2.13 -3.27 -10.98
N ASN A 20 -2.50 -2.17 -10.32
CA ASN A 20 -2.25 -0.83 -10.81
C ASN A 20 -0.78 -0.45 -10.67
N PHE A 21 -0.04 -0.83 -9.62
CA PHE A 21 1.40 -0.59 -9.48
C PHE A 21 2.18 -1.22 -10.64
N TRP A 22 1.83 -2.46 -10.99
CA TRP A 22 2.40 -3.14 -12.14
C TRP A 22 2.11 -2.43 -13.48
N ASN A 23 0.96 -1.75 -13.59
CA ASN A 23 0.62 -0.91 -14.74
C ASN A 23 1.22 0.52 -14.64
N LEU A 24 1.47 1.02 -13.43
CA LEU A 24 2.08 2.31 -13.12
C LEU A 24 3.59 2.27 -13.45
N GLU A 25 4.29 1.16 -13.24
CA GLU A 25 5.66 0.95 -13.73
C GLU A 25 5.82 1.20 -15.25
N ARG A 26 4.72 1.10 -16.02
CA ARG A 26 4.73 1.39 -17.46
C ARG A 26 4.44 2.85 -17.82
N GLY A 27 3.91 3.64 -16.87
CA GLY A 27 3.58 5.06 -17.06
C GLY A 27 4.52 6.00 -16.30
N PHE A 28 5.17 5.51 -15.26
CA PHE A 28 6.21 6.18 -14.48
C PHE A 28 7.55 5.56 -14.84
N GLU A 29 8.54 6.39 -15.20
CA GLU A 29 9.93 5.93 -15.35
C GLU A 29 10.48 5.57 -13.96
N VAL A 30 10.05 4.45 -13.40
CA VAL A 30 10.69 3.88 -12.23
C VAL A 30 12.07 3.40 -12.70
N SER A 31 13.12 4.08 -12.25
CA SER A 31 14.50 3.85 -12.73
C SER A 31 15.02 2.43 -12.46
N LYS A 32 14.36 1.63 -11.61
CA LYS A 32 14.65 0.22 -11.32
C LYS A 32 13.37 -0.58 -11.05
N PRO A 33 13.27 -1.84 -11.51
CA PRO A 33 12.14 -2.71 -11.19
C PRO A 33 12.08 -2.99 -9.68
N PHE A 34 10.87 -3.08 -9.13
CA PHE A 34 10.69 -3.46 -7.73
C PHE A 34 10.88 -4.97 -7.54
N GLU A 35 11.53 -5.36 -6.45
CA GLU A 35 11.51 -6.74 -5.98
C GLU A 35 10.20 -6.97 -5.20
N VAL A 36 9.41 -7.94 -5.65
CA VAL A 36 8.10 -8.26 -5.04
C VAL A 36 8.16 -9.66 -4.44
N GLU A 37 7.91 -9.73 -3.14
CA GLU A 37 7.78 -11.00 -2.41
C GLU A 37 6.31 -11.28 -2.11
N TRP A 38 5.90 -12.53 -2.36
CA TRP A 38 4.56 -13.00 -2.07
C TRP A 38 4.57 -13.84 -0.80
N VAL A 39 3.59 -13.61 0.07
CA VAL A 39 3.40 -14.35 1.31
C VAL A 39 2.02 -14.99 1.31
N GLU A 40 1.93 -16.14 1.98
CA GLU A 40 0.70 -16.91 2.08
C GLU A 40 -0.16 -16.41 3.25
N GLU A 41 -1.44 -16.15 3.01
CA GLU A 41 -2.37 -15.66 4.05
C GLU A 41 -2.43 -16.61 5.26
N LYS A 42 -2.47 -17.92 5.04
CA LYS A 42 -2.44 -18.94 6.11
C LYS A 42 -1.19 -18.88 7.00
N ASP A 43 -0.04 -18.49 6.43
CA ASP A 43 1.20 -18.36 7.20
C ASP A 43 1.09 -17.10 8.09
N LEU A 44 0.56 -16.01 7.54
CA LEU A 44 0.31 -14.77 8.28
C LEU A 44 -0.68 -14.99 9.44
N GLU A 45 -1.78 -15.72 9.20
CA GLU A 45 -2.75 -16.09 10.25
C GLU A 45 -2.11 -16.94 11.36
N ALA A 46 -1.11 -17.76 11.02
CA ALA A 46 -0.31 -18.51 11.98
C ALA A 46 0.81 -17.69 12.65
N GLY A 47 0.92 -16.39 12.35
CA GLY A 47 1.96 -15.50 12.88
C GLY A 47 3.33 -15.67 12.21
N VAL A 48 3.38 -16.32 11.06
CA VAL A 48 4.61 -16.62 10.31
C VAL A 48 4.73 -15.69 9.10
N LEU A 49 5.74 -14.83 9.10
CA LEU A 49 6.09 -13.99 7.96
C LEU A 49 7.34 -14.54 7.26
N LYS A 50 7.15 -15.10 6.06
CA LYS A 50 8.22 -15.60 5.18
C LYS A 50 8.59 -14.52 4.17
N ALA A 51 9.30 -13.50 4.63
CA ALA A 51 9.85 -12.45 3.78
C ALA A 51 11.36 -12.29 4.04
N SER A 52 12.13 -11.93 3.02
CA SER A 52 13.57 -11.69 3.13
C SER A 52 13.88 -10.37 3.85
N TRP A 53 12.90 -9.47 3.89
CA TRP A 53 13.01 -8.14 4.45
C TRP A 53 11.87 -7.80 5.41
N LEU A 54 12.18 -7.00 6.44
CA LEU A 54 11.22 -6.40 7.36
C LEU A 54 11.36 -4.87 7.29
N PRO A 55 10.27 -4.12 7.05
CA PRO A 55 10.32 -2.67 7.01
C PRO A 55 10.69 -2.11 8.39
N PRO A 56 11.69 -1.21 8.48
CA PRO A 56 12.06 -0.62 9.76
C PRO A 56 10.93 0.29 10.25
N LEU A 57 10.54 0.12 11.52
CA LEU A 57 9.67 1.07 12.20
C LEU A 57 10.47 2.26 12.71
N ASP A 58 9.78 3.38 12.91
CA ASP A 58 10.38 4.62 13.42
C ASP A 58 11.11 4.33 14.76
N PRO A 59 12.39 4.73 14.91
CA PRO A 59 13.13 4.56 16.16
C PRO A 59 12.45 5.18 17.39
N GLN A 60 11.62 6.22 17.23
CA GLN A 60 10.81 6.79 18.32
C GLN A 60 9.67 5.86 18.75
N THR A 61 9.17 5.02 17.84
CA THR A 61 8.11 4.04 18.13
C THR A 61 8.66 2.84 18.90
N VAL A 62 9.84 2.34 18.50
CA VAL A 62 10.39 1.07 19.00
C VAL A 62 11.65 1.21 19.85
N GLY A 63 12.18 2.42 20.01
CA GLY A 63 13.50 2.67 20.63
C GLY A 63 13.59 2.32 22.11
N GLY A 64 12.46 2.20 22.82
CA GLY A 64 12.42 1.73 24.21
C GLY A 64 12.49 0.21 24.37
N LEU A 65 12.43 -0.55 23.27
CA LEU A 65 12.39 -2.01 23.27
C LEU A 65 13.79 -2.61 23.05
N SER A 66 14.03 -3.81 23.55
CA SER A 66 15.22 -4.59 23.18
C SER A 66 15.19 -4.93 21.68
N LYS A 67 16.34 -5.19 21.06
CA LYS A 67 16.39 -5.54 19.62
C LYS A 67 15.46 -6.71 19.24
N GLU A 68 15.39 -7.73 20.09
CA GLU A 68 14.50 -8.87 19.90
C GLU A 68 13.03 -8.46 19.96
N GLN A 69 12.67 -7.59 20.90
CA GLN A 69 11.31 -7.05 21.00
C GLN A 69 10.97 -6.12 19.83
N GLN A 70 11.93 -5.34 19.32
CA GLN A 70 11.75 -4.51 18.13
C GLN A 70 11.43 -5.36 16.91
N GLU A 71 12.20 -6.45 16.69
CA GLU A 71 11.95 -7.36 15.57
C GLU A 71 10.60 -8.07 15.70
N ALA A 72 10.28 -8.60 16.89
CA ALA A 72 9.01 -9.27 17.14
C ALA A 72 7.82 -8.32 16.95
N PHE A 73 7.91 -7.10 17.46
CA PHE A 73 6.87 -6.08 17.31
C PHE A 73 6.71 -5.65 15.85
N THR A 74 7.82 -5.39 15.16
CA THR A 74 7.81 -5.03 13.73
C THR A 74 7.15 -6.14 12.90
N ARG A 75 7.52 -7.40 13.15
CA ARG A 75 6.92 -8.55 12.46
C ARG A 75 5.41 -8.63 12.71
N ALA A 76 4.96 -8.44 13.96
CA ALA A 76 3.55 -8.44 14.29
C ALA A 76 2.77 -7.32 13.58
N VAL A 77 3.33 -6.11 13.54
CA VAL A 77 2.74 -4.96 12.83
C VAL A 77 2.60 -5.25 11.34
N VAL A 78 3.66 -5.80 10.72
CA VAL A 78 3.66 -6.13 9.28
C VAL A 78 2.62 -7.21 8.97
N ILE A 79 2.59 -8.30 9.75
CA ILE A 79 1.59 -9.36 9.59
C ILE A 79 0.17 -8.80 9.71
N GLY A 80 -0.11 -8.03 10.76
CA GLY A 80 -1.42 -7.41 10.97
C GLY A 80 -1.82 -6.47 9.84
N THR A 81 -0.86 -5.69 9.32
CA THR A 81 -1.08 -4.79 8.18
C THR A 81 -1.42 -5.57 6.92
N LEU A 82 -0.67 -6.63 6.60
CA LEU A 82 -0.91 -7.45 5.42
C LEU A 82 -2.27 -8.16 5.47
N LEU A 83 -2.64 -8.72 6.63
CA LEU A 83 -3.95 -9.32 6.83
C LEU A 83 -5.08 -8.30 6.70
N ALA A 84 -4.95 -7.13 7.34
CA ALA A 84 -5.94 -6.06 7.23
C ALA A 84 -6.11 -5.59 5.77
N VAL A 85 -5.02 -5.45 5.02
CA VAL A 85 -5.04 -5.18 3.58
C VAL A 85 -5.78 -6.30 2.82
N ALA A 86 -5.42 -7.57 3.06
CA ALA A 86 -6.00 -8.71 2.37
C ALA A 86 -7.52 -8.84 2.61
N HIS A 87 -7.98 -8.42 3.80
CA HIS A 87 -9.38 -8.39 4.21
C HIS A 87 -10.09 -7.07 3.86
N GLY A 88 -9.42 -6.14 3.20
CA GLY A 88 -10.03 -4.95 2.63
C GLY A 88 -10.20 -3.77 3.60
N ALA A 89 -9.51 -3.76 4.74
CA ALA A 89 -9.63 -2.71 5.77
C ALA A 89 -9.35 -1.29 5.27
N TRP A 90 -8.53 -1.14 4.22
CA TRP A 90 -8.23 0.15 3.58
C TRP A 90 -8.96 0.36 2.25
N SER A 91 -9.88 -0.53 1.88
CA SER A 91 -10.69 -0.28 0.69
C SER A 91 -11.58 0.93 0.97
N THR A 92 -11.55 1.91 0.08
CA THR A 92 -12.48 3.04 0.18
C THR A 92 -13.53 2.93 -0.89
N THR A 93 -14.64 3.61 -0.67
CA THR A 93 -15.80 3.62 -1.55
C THR A 93 -15.96 5.06 -2.09
N ASP A 94 -16.98 5.31 -2.92
CA ASP A 94 -17.21 6.61 -3.58
C ASP A 94 -18.04 7.59 -2.71
N GLU A 95 -18.19 7.34 -1.40
CA GLU A 95 -19.08 8.14 -0.54
C GLU A 95 -18.69 9.61 -0.51
N TRP A 96 -17.40 9.91 -0.47
CA TRP A 96 -16.93 11.30 -0.41
C TRP A 96 -17.28 12.09 -1.67
N ASN A 97 -17.26 11.45 -2.84
CA ASN A 97 -17.70 12.09 -4.08
C ASN A 97 -19.21 12.34 -4.08
N ARG A 98 -20.00 11.46 -3.44
CA ARG A 98 -21.46 11.64 -3.30
C ARG A 98 -21.81 12.74 -2.30
N LEU A 99 -21.06 12.82 -1.20
CA LEU A 99 -21.26 13.82 -0.14
C LEU A 99 -20.83 15.22 -0.58
N LEU A 100 -19.78 15.32 -1.41
CA LEU A 100 -19.20 16.59 -1.85
C LEU A 100 -19.10 16.64 -3.39
N PRO A 101 -20.23 16.69 -4.10
CA PRO A 101 -20.26 16.55 -5.56
C PRO A 101 -19.55 17.69 -6.30
N ASP A 102 -19.46 18.86 -5.69
CA ASP A 102 -18.80 20.04 -6.26
C ASP A 102 -17.30 20.09 -5.94
N TYR A 103 -16.80 19.20 -5.07
CA TYR A 103 -15.39 19.14 -4.69
C TYR A 103 -14.64 18.04 -5.45
N ARG A 104 -13.54 18.42 -6.11
CA ARG A 104 -12.67 17.46 -6.81
C ARG A 104 -11.53 17.04 -5.89
N PHE A 105 -11.62 15.85 -5.31
CA PHE A 105 -10.50 15.22 -4.61
C PHE A 105 -9.34 14.91 -5.56
N THR A 106 -8.12 14.99 -5.05
CA THR A 106 -6.92 14.53 -5.75
C THR A 106 -7.02 13.02 -5.97
N GLY A 107 -6.91 12.59 -7.23
CA GLY A 107 -6.91 11.17 -7.56
C GLY A 107 -5.56 10.52 -7.25
N LEU A 108 -5.55 9.20 -7.09
CA LEU A 108 -4.31 8.44 -6.83
C LEU A 108 -3.26 8.70 -7.92
N GLY A 109 -3.63 8.72 -9.21
CA GLY A 109 -2.69 9.00 -10.30
C GLY A 109 -2.04 10.38 -10.19
N GLU A 110 -2.86 11.42 -10.00
CA GLU A 110 -2.39 12.80 -9.80
C GLU A 110 -1.47 12.92 -8.57
N PHE A 111 -1.79 12.22 -7.49
CA PHE A 111 -0.95 12.18 -6.29
C PHE A 111 0.39 11.47 -6.56
N LEU A 112 0.36 10.30 -7.20
CA LEU A 112 1.57 9.54 -7.50
C LEU A 112 2.50 10.33 -8.45
N GLU A 113 1.95 11.04 -9.44
CA GLU A 113 2.73 11.97 -10.28
C GLU A 113 3.46 13.02 -9.46
N GLN A 114 2.79 13.65 -8.50
CA GLN A 114 3.43 14.70 -7.70
C GLN A 114 4.55 14.19 -6.79
N VAL A 115 4.40 12.97 -6.27
CA VAL A 115 5.35 12.39 -5.31
C VAL A 115 6.52 11.69 -6.01
N TRP A 116 6.28 10.99 -7.12
CA TRP A 116 7.28 10.18 -7.81
C TRP A 116 7.86 10.79 -9.10
N ALA A 117 7.30 11.88 -9.65
CA ALA A 117 7.90 12.56 -10.81
C ALA A 117 9.08 13.50 -10.45
N ARG A 118 9.75 13.28 -9.33
CA ARG A 118 10.94 14.05 -8.93
C ARG A 118 12.19 13.18 -9.07
N ASP A 119 13.11 13.70 -9.89
CA ASP A 119 14.44 13.16 -10.21
C ASP A 119 15.29 12.82 -8.98
#